data_AF-A0A1X9SW12-F1
#
_entry.id   AF-A0A1X9SW12-F1
#
_cell.length_a   1.000
_cell.length_b   1.000
_cell.length_c   1.000
_cell.angle_alpha   90.00
_cell.angle_beta   90.00
_cell.angle_gamma   90.00
#
_symmetry.space_group_name_H-M   'P 1'
#
loop_
_entity.id
_entity.type
_entity.pdbx_description
1 polymer ?
#
loop_
_entity_poly.entity_id
_entity_poly.type
_entity_poly.pdbx_seq_one_letter_code
_entity_poly.pdbx_strand_id
1 'polypeptide(L)'
;MGTRKFEKLILSSAKSKNDIVAEALAQINKYEAKDPANDYICSVIHAYDNGDNAGDQYIVINEKLRVEYGLKGNAVASSHYSMADIKAMIDAVDAKIPLDPAKEALLKEVETIEADIRAKEAQLPPKEKELRNLKQQKATIEQEIADLNSLIAEARAEGRSTTVLEASKAQRETDLAAKNREISTLEGQINEIKRQIPLLKEQAKNKQTQQEAIKSPELATKDFVNELKNTLTGSINTKANANATVNLTGNQTIAGNKTLSGATTLAATVINGATQLKGAVTATGAITSSGNVTFNTGQVTFNNKAPISSVAPTVANHLATKAYIDGINTTLTGSINAKANANAVVTLTGNQTIAGIKTFSSPVVVPNATANTHAVNLAQLNTKANANATVNLTGNQTIAGNKTLSGTTTLAATVINGATQLKGAVTATGAITSSGNVTFNTGQVTFNNKAPICNVAPAADTNLVNRAYSKKRGAFVAVTGGAINLNNGINFSLNLTAATNITVANAAANIGQTGEIFIAKGANIQAFSAPFNFRIAQSGFGANEVFSYVVVSSSLVRITRS
;
A
#
# COMPACT_ATOMS: atom_id res chain seq x y z
N MET A 1 6.64 -24.83 84.63
CA MET A 1 6.16 -23.51 84.17
C MET A 1 7.20 -22.98 83.21
N GLY A 2 6.87 -22.85 81.93
CA GLY A 2 7.78 -22.31 80.92
C GLY A 2 7.13 -21.13 80.20
N THR A 3 7.94 -20.17 79.77
CA THR A 3 7.46 -19.07 78.92
C THR A 3 7.33 -19.55 77.48
N ARG A 4 6.12 -19.45 76.90
CA ARG A 4 5.83 -19.82 75.52
C ARG A 4 5.74 -18.58 74.65
N LYS A 5 6.37 -18.64 73.47
CA LYS A 5 6.38 -17.54 72.50
C LYS A 5 5.40 -17.82 71.37
N PHE A 6 4.65 -16.80 70.96
CA PHE A 6 3.93 -16.81 69.69
C PHE A 6 4.18 -15.51 68.93
N GLU A 7 3.88 -15.51 67.63
CA GLU A 7 4.13 -14.38 66.76
C GLU A 7 2.81 -13.75 66.32
N LYS A 8 2.79 -12.42 66.25
CA LYS A 8 1.66 -11.66 65.75
C LYS A 8 2.12 -10.77 64.61
N LEU A 9 1.62 -11.07 63.42
CA LEU A 9 1.87 -10.30 62.22
C LEU A 9 0.89 -9.13 62.13
N ILE A 10 1.41 -7.90 62.06
CA ILE A 10 0.62 -6.69 61.88
C ILE A 10 0.71 -6.27 60.42
N LEU A 11 -0.45 -6.24 59.76
CA LEU A 11 -0.59 -5.94 58.32
C LEU A 11 -1.10 -4.50 58.05
N SER A 12 -1.30 -3.70 59.10
CA SER A 12 -1.86 -2.34 58.99
C SER A 12 -0.92 -1.31 59.59
N SER A 13 -0.59 -0.29 58.80
CA SER A 13 0.20 0.88 59.20
C SER A 13 -0.60 1.92 60.00
N ALA A 14 -1.91 1.76 60.11
CA ALA A 14 -2.80 2.71 60.78
C ALA A 14 -2.99 2.44 62.29
N LYS A 15 -2.44 1.34 62.83
CA LYS A 15 -2.60 0.98 64.24
C LYS A 15 -1.49 1.59 65.10
N SER A 16 -1.87 2.19 66.23
CA SER A 16 -0.88 2.71 67.18
C SER A 16 -0.19 1.58 67.95
N LYS A 17 0.99 1.86 68.51
CA LYS A 17 1.75 0.90 69.34
C LYS A 17 0.91 0.40 70.51
N ASN A 18 0.15 1.29 71.14
CA ASN A 18 -0.71 0.96 72.27
C ASN A 18 -1.85 0.01 71.87
N ASP A 19 -2.45 0.20 70.69
CA ASP A 19 -3.49 -0.69 70.18
C ASP A 19 -2.93 -2.08 69.90
N ILE A 20 -1.75 -2.15 69.27
CA ILE A 20 -1.07 -3.42 68.96
C ILE A 20 -0.70 -4.17 70.27
N VAL A 21 -0.20 -3.44 71.27
CA VAL A 21 0.13 -4.00 72.60
C VAL A 21 -1.11 -4.50 73.32
N ALA A 22 -2.20 -3.75 73.30
CA ALA A 22 -3.47 -4.16 73.90
C ALA A 22 -4.03 -5.42 73.21
N GLU A 23 -3.96 -5.49 71.88
CA GLU A 23 -4.38 -6.67 71.11
C GLU A 23 -3.49 -7.90 71.37
N ALA A 24 -2.18 -7.70 71.56
CA ALA A 24 -1.25 -8.77 71.90
C ALA A 24 -1.48 -9.28 73.33
N LEU A 25 -1.72 -8.39 74.30
CA LEU A 25 -2.09 -8.74 75.68
C LEU A 25 -3.41 -9.51 75.74
N ALA A 26 -4.42 -9.07 75.01
CA ALA A 26 -5.70 -9.80 74.94
C ALA A 26 -5.52 -11.23 74.39
N GLN A 27 -4.54 -11.43 73.50
CA GLN A 27 -4.25 -12.72 72.92
C GLN A 27 -3.40 -13.60 73.84
N ILE A 28 -2.44 -13.02 74.56
CA ILE A 28 -1.70 -13.66 75.66
C ILE A 28 -2.68 -14.20 76.70
N ASN A 29 -3.60 -13.35 77.20
CA ASN A 29 -4.61 -13.75 78.19
C ASN A 29 -5.50 -14.91 77.69
N LYS A 30 -5.81 -14.96 76.39
CA LYS A 30 -6.57 -16.07 75.79
C LYS A 30 -5.77 -17.38 75.75
N TYR A 31 -4.45 -17.32 75.54
CA TYR A 31 -3.61 -18.51 75.57
C TYR A 31 -3.38 -19.01 77.00
N GLU A 32 -3.18 -18.10 77.94
CA GLU A 32 -3.02 -18.43 79.37
C GLU A 32 -4.31 -18.98 79.98
N ALA A 33 -5.47 -18.51 79.56
CA ALA A 33 -6.76 -19.09 79.97
C ALA A 33 -6.93 -20.55 79.49
N LYS A 34 -6.27 -20.93 78.39
CA LYS A 34 -6.32 -22.30 77.83
C LYS A 34 -5.21 -23.20 78.38
N ASP A 35 -4.11 -22.61 78.82
CA ASP A 35 -2.94 -23.31 79.35
C ASP A 35 -2.35 -22.52 80.53
N PRO A 36 -2.98 -22.60 81.73
CA PRO A 36 -2.61 -21.79 82.88
C PRO A 36 -1.24 -22.14 83.47
N ALA A 37 -0.65 -23.26 83.04
CA ALA A 37 0.64 -23.74 83.53
C ALA A 37 1.84 -23.03 82.86
N ASN A 38 1.61 -22.19 81.85
CA ASN A 38 2.64 -21.51 81.08
C ASN A 38 2.32 -20.02 80.91
N ASP A 39 3.34 -19.18 81.04
CA ASP A 39 3.22 -17.75 80.71
C ASP A 39 3.44 -17.56 79.21
N TYR A 40 2.73 -16.62 78.58
CA TYR A 40 2.84 -16.38 77.14
C TYR A 40 3.43 -14.99 76.84
N ILE A 41 4.30 -14.95 75.82
CA ILE A 41 4.85 -13.72 75.26
C ILE A 41 4.56 -13.66 73.76
N CYS A 42 4.34 -12.45 73.26
CA CYS A 42 3.98 -12.20 71.87
C CYS A 42 5.09 -11.42 71.16
N SER A 43 5.71 -12.02 70.15
CA SER A 43 6.60 -11.29 69.23
C SER A 43 5.77 -10.53 68.22
N VAL A 44 5.90 -9.21 68.19
CA VAL A 44 5.19 -8.39 67.20
C VAL A 44 6.07 -8.23 65.97
N ILE A 45 5.52 -8.59 64.80
CA ILE A 45 6.18 -8.47 63.50
C ILE A 45 5.36 -7.54 62.63
N HIS A 46 5.95 -6.46 62.15
CA HIS A 46 5.30 -5.52 61.23
C HIS A 46 5.60 -5.93 59.79
N ALA A 47 4.58 -6.13 58.96
CA ALA A 47 4.70 -6.52 57.55
C ALA A 47 4.58 -5.33 56.58
N TYR A 48 4.61 -4.11 57.12
CA TYR A 48 4.42 -2.87 56.39
C TYR A 48 5.64 -1.96 56.53
N ASP A 49 5.89 -1.19 55.47
CA ASP A 49 7.12 -0.39 55.31
C ASP A 49 6.91 1.11 55.63
N ASN A 50 5.71 1.52 56.08
CA ASN A 50 5.37 2.92 56.40
C ASN A 50 4.49 3.07 57.66
N GLY A 51 4.61 4.19 58.40
CA GLY A 51 3.88 4.47 59.64
C GLY A 51 4.76 4.39 60.90
N ASP A 52 4.26 4.91 62.03
CA ASP A 52 5.05 5.16 63.25
C ASP A 52 5.71 3.91 63.89
N ASN A 53 5.31 2.70 63.49
CA ASN A 53 5.84 1.43 64.01
C ASN A 53 6.42 0.53 62.91
N ALA A 54 6.64 1.04 61.69
CA ALA A 54 7.24 0.27 60.61
C ALA A 54 8.70 -0.08 60.93
N GLY A 55 9.04 -1.37 60.92
CA GLY A 55 10.39 -1.87 61.23
C GLY A 55 10.71 -2.05 62.72
N ASP A 56 9.81 -1.67 63.63
CA ASP A 56 9.99 -1.87 65.08
C ASP A 56 9.88 -3.37 65.43
N GLN A 57 10.83 -3.92 66.17
CA GLN A 57 10.73 -5.28 66.75
C GLN A 57 10.65 -5.21 68.28
N TYR A 58 9.55 -5.71 68.81
CA TYR A 58 9.32 -5.77 70.26
C TYR A 58 8.50 -7.00 70.63
N ILE A 59 8.65 -7.40 71.88
CA ILE A 59 7.93 -8.50 72.51
C ILE A 59 6.92 -7.89 73.48
N VAL A 60 5.68 -8.34 73.41
CA VAL A 60 4.66 -8.04 74.41
C VAL A 60 4.62 -9.14 75.45
N ILE A 61 4.69 -8.78 76.73
CA ILE A 61 4.72 -9.70 77.87
C ILE A 61 3.49 -9.51 78.75
N ASN A 62 3.06 -10.57 79.43
CA ASN A 62 1.94 -10.51 80.36
C ASN A 62 2.25 -9.62 81.58
N GLU A 63 1.21 -9.30 82.35
CA GLU A 63 1.32 -8.40 83.51
C GLU A 63 2.16 -9.00 84.64
N LYS A 64 2.06 -10.31 84.85
CA LYS A 64 2.82 -11.04 85.86
C LYS A 64 4.33 -10.94 85.60
N LEU A 65 4.78 -11.21 84.38
CA LEU A 65 6.18 -11.09 83.94
C LEU A 65 6.63 -9.62 83.97
N ARG A 66 5.77 -8.66 83.61
CA ARG A 66 6.11 -7.23 83.71
C ARG A 66 6.47 -6.84 85.14
N VAL A 67 5.66 -7.26 86.12
CA VAL A 67 5.89 -6.97 87.54
C VAL A 67 7.09 -7.74 88.07
N GLU A 68 7.21 -9.04 87.75
CA GLU A 68 8.31 -9.92 88.19
C GLU A 68 9.68 -9.40 87.74
N TYR A 69 9.79 -8.89 86.52
CA TYR A 69 11.03 -8.35 85.96
C TYR A 69 11.17 -6.81 86.10
N GLY A 70 10.26 -6.14 86.82
CA GLY A 70 10.34 -4.69 87.09
C GLY A 70 10.28 -3.80 85.84
N LEU A 71 9.54 -4.21 84.82
CA LEU A 71 9.52 -3.55 83.51
C LEU A 71 8.50 -2.40 83.46
N LYS A 72 8.86 -1.28 82.80
CA LYS A 72 8.03 -0.06 82.74
C LYS A 72 6.76 -0.17 81.88
N GLY A 73 6.62 -1.25 81.11
CA GLY A 73 5.47 -1.49 80.24
C GLY A 73 5.47 -2.91 79.71
N ASN A 74 4.33 -3.33 79.18
CA ASN A 74 4.16 -4.68 78.62
C ASN A 74 4.84 -4.86 77.25
N ALA A 75 5.32 -3.79 76.62
CA ALA A 75 6.12 -3.85 75.40
C ALA A 75 7.61 -3.70 75.72
N VAL A 76 8.39 -4.74 75.40
CA VAL A 76 9.83 -4.82 75.61
C VAL A 76 10.49 -4.85 74.23
N ALA A 77 11.35 -3.88 73.92
CA ALA A 77 12.12 -3.93 72.69
C ALA A 77 12.95 -5.22 72.64
N SER A 78 12.97 -5.93 71.50
CA SER A 78 13.91 -7.05 71.33
C SER A 78 15.31 -6.45 71.22
N SER A 79 16.05 -6.47 72.32
CA SER A 79 17.30 -5.73 72.51
C SER A 79 18.35 -6.08 71.45
N HIS A 80 18.83 -5.06 70.72
CA HIS A 80 20.22 -5.03 70.30
C HIS A 80 20.96 -4.26 71.40
N TYR A 81 21.88 -4.92 72.10
CA TYR A 81 22.75 -4.29 73.10
C TYR A 81 23.43 -3.04 72.50
N SER A 82 23.40 -1.92 73.21
CA SER A 82 24.12 -0.72 72.80
C SER A 82 25.63 -0.91 72.97
N MET A 83 26.46 -0.07 72.32
CA MET A 83 27.92 -0.11 72.49
C MET A 83 28.35 0.04 73.96
N ALA A 84 27.58 0.79 74.74
CA ALA A 84 27.80 0.96 76.18
C ALA A 84 27.49 -0.33 76.96
N ASP A 85 26.44 -1.06 76.56
CA ASP A 85 26.08 -2.34 77.17
C ASP A 85 27.12 -3.42 76.87
N ILE A 86 27.62 -3.46 75.62
CA ILE A 86 28.69 -4.37 75.22
C ILE A 86 29.99 -4.05 75.99
N LYS A 87 30.29 -2.76 76.19
CA LYS A 87 31.48 -2.33 76.95
C LYS A 87 31.37 -2.69 78.44
N ALA A 88 30.22 -2.51 79.06
CA ALA A 88 30.00 -2.90 80.46
C ALA A 88 30.12 -4.42 80.66
N MET A 89 29.69 -5.23 79.68
CA MET A 89 29.86 -6.69 79.72
C MET A 89 31.33 -7.12 79.58
N ILE A 90 32.13 -6.43 78.77
CA ILE A 90 33.57 -6.67 78.65
C ILE A 90 34.28 -6.34 79.98
N ASP A 91 33.99 -5.16 80.55
CA ASP A 91 34.62 -4.71 81.79
C ASP A 91 34.27 -5.64 82.98
N ALA A 92 33.07 -6.24 82.98
CA ALA A 92 32.64 -7.22 83.99
C ALA A 92 33.28 -8.62 83.82
N VAL A 93 33.73 -8.97 82.62
CA VAL A 93 34.46 -10.22 82.34
C VAL A 93 35.91 -10.10 82.78
N ASP A 94 36.56 -8.96 82.48
CA ASP A 94 37.95 -8.70 82.88
C ASP A 94 38.15 -8.69 84.40
N ALA A 95 37.18 -8.15 85.16
CA ALA A 95 37.22 -8.14 86.62
C ALA A 95 37.05 -9.53 87.28
N LYS A 96 36.63 -10.54 86.52
CA LYS A 96 36.40 -11.92 87.02
C LYS A 96 37.50 -12.90 86.64
N ILE A 97 38.55 -12.45 85.95
CA ILE A 97 39.69 -13.31 85.61
C ILE A 97 40.51 -13.54 86.89
N PRO A 98 40.56 -14.77 87.43
CA PRO A 98 41.32 -15.05 88.65
C PRO A 98 42.82 -14.97 88.35
N LEU A 99 43.58 -14.24 89.17
CA LEU A 99 45.03 -14.41 89.21
C LEU A 99 45.33 -15.83 89.73
N ASP A 100 46.30 -16.49 89.08
CA ASP A 100 46.76 -17.82 89.49
C ASP A 100 47.24 -17.78 90.96
N PRO A 101 46.68 -18.60 91.86
CA PRO A 101 47.06 -18.62 93.27
C PRO A 101 48.57 -18.81 93.50
N ALA A 102 49.27 -19.53 92.61
CA ALA A 102 50.71 -19.72 92.69
C ALA A 102 51.49 -18.42 92.34
N LYS A 103 50.96 -17.62 91.42
CA LYS A 103 51.53 -16.33 91.03
C LYS A 103 51.28 -15.26 92.10
N GLU A 104 50.13 -15.30 92.75
CA GLU A 104 49.79 -14.42 93.89
C GLU A 104 50.67 -14.74 95.12
N ALA A 105 50.92 -16.02 95.40
CA ALA A 105 51.81 -16.44 96.49
C ALA A 105 53.25 -15.94 96.28
N LEU A 106 53.80 -16.09 95.07
CA LEU A 106 55.13 -15.58 94.73
C LEU A 106 55.22 -14.05 94.80
N LEU A 107 54.15 -13.33 94.45
CA LEU A 107 54.09 -11.87 94.57
C LEU A 107 54.23 -11.43 96.04
N LYS A 108 53.46 -12.05 96.94
CA LYS A 108 53.52 -11.77 98.39
C LYS A 108 54.89 -12.12 99.00
N GLU A 109 55.53 -13.19 98.52
CA GLU A 109 56.90 -13.53 98.93
C GLU A 109 57.92 -12.48 98.51
N VAL A 110 57.83 -11.98 97.26
CA VAL A 110 58.71 -10.89 96.78
C VAL A 110 58.50 -9.61 97.58
N GLU A 111 57.25 -9.21 97.83
CA GLU A 111 56.93 -8.03 98.65
C GLU A 111 57.51 -8.14 100.07
N THR A 112 57.48 -9.33 100.65
CA THR A 112 58.05 -9.60 101.97
C THR A 112 59.58 -9.49 101.96
N ILE A 113 60.25 -10.06 100.95
CA ILE A 113 61.72 -9.97 100.81
C ILE A 113 62.15 -8.52 100.57
N GLU A 114 61.43 -7.77 99.74
CA GLU A 114 61.71 -6.35 99.50
C GLU A 114 61.50 -5.49 100.76
N ALA A 115 60.50 -5.81 101.57
CA ALA A 115 60.30 -5.14 102.86
C ALA A 115 61.48 -5.39 103.82
N ASP A 116 62.02 -6.62 103.87
CA ASP A 116 63.21 -6.94 104.67
C ASP A 116 64.47 -6.24 104.15
N ILE A 117 64.66 -6.17 102.83
CA ILE A 117 65.75 -5.38 102.21
C ILE A 117 65.66 -3.92 102.65
N ARG A 118 64.48 -3.29 102.52
CA ARG A 118 64.26 -1.88 102.92
C ARG A 118 64.55 -1.68 104.41
N ALA A 119 64.12 -2.61 105.27
CA ALA A 119 64.36 -2.55 106.70
C ALA A 119 65.86 -2.64 107.04
N LYS A 120 66.61 -3.52 106.37
CA LYS A 120 68.07 -3.66 106.56
C LYS A 120 68.85 -2.47 105.99
N GLU A 121 68.46 -1.96 104.82
CA GLU A 121 69.04 -0.75 104.23
C GLU A 121 68.84 0.47 105.15
N ALA A 122 67.67 0.59 105.79
CA ALA A 122 67.39 1.68 106.73
C ALA A 122 68.22 1.61 108.04
N GLN A 123 68.69 0.43 108.45
CA GLN A 123 69.53 0.26 109.64
C GLN A 123 70.99 0.67 109.42
N LEU A 124 71.44 0.75 108.16
CA LEU A 124 72.84 1.01 107.83
C LEU A 124 73.28 2.46 108.12
N PRO A 125 72.56 3.51 107.68
CA PRO A 125 72.95 4.91 107.93
C PRO A 125 73.13 5.29 109.41
N PRO A 126 72.21 4.93 110.35
CA PRO A 126 72.41 5.29 111.75
C PRO A 126 73.62 4.57 112.37
N LYS A 127 73.84 3.30 112.04
CA LYS A 127 75.01 2.53 112.51
C LYS A 127 76.31 3.05 111.93
N GLU A 128 76.35 3.42 110.65
CA GLU A 128 77.54 4.04 110.05
C GLU A 128 77.83 5.42 110.66
N LYS A 129 76.79 6.19 111.00
CA LYS A 129 76.96 7.47 111.72
C LYS A 129 77.48 7.25 113.14
N GLU A 130 76.94 6.27 113.87
CA GLU A 130 77.42 5.89 115.19
C GLU A 130 78.89 5.42 115.14
N LEU A 131 79.25 4.62 114.14
CA LEU A 131 80.63 4.19 113.93
C LEU A 131 81.58 5.37 113.68
N ARG A 132 81.17 6.36 112.88
CA ARG A 132 81.95 7.60 112.68
C ARG A 132 82.12 8.37 113.98
N ASN A 133 81.06 8.51 114.77
CA ASN A 133 81.12 9.19 116.07
C ASN A 133 82.06 8.47 117.04
N LEU A 134 81.98 7.13 117.13
CA LEU A 134 82.88 6.33 117.96
C LEU A 134 84.34 6.44 117.51
N LYS A 135 84.60 6.43 116.20
CA LYS A 135 85.95 6.64 115.65
C LYS A 135 86.49 8.04 115.96
N GLN A 136 85.64 9.06 115.96
CA GLN A 136 86.02 10.42 116.36
C GLN A 136 86.32 10.50 117.86
N GLN A 137 85.47 9.91 118.71
CA GLN A 137 85.71 9.83 120.16
C GLN A 137 87.01 9.09 120.48
N LYS A 138 87.27 7.98 119.77
CA LYS A 138 88.54 7.26 119.85
C LYS A 138 89.72 8.17 119.53
N ALA A 139 89.67 8.90 118.42
CA ALA A 139 90.75 9.82 118.03
C ALA A 139 90.97 10.94 119.07
N THR A 140 89.89 11.46 119.67
CA THR A 140 89.99 12.42 120.78
C THR A 140 90.68 11.81 122.00
N ILE A 141 90.31 10.59 122.40
CA ILE A 141 90.95 9.91 123.54
C ILE A 141 92.43 9.61 123.24
N GLU A 142 92.76 9.20 122.00
CA GLU A 142 94.14 9.00 121.57
C GLU A 142 94.96 10.29 121.65
N GLN A 143 94.37 11.44 121.27
CA GLN A 143 95.00 12.75 121.42
C GLN A 143 95.15 13.15 122.89
N GLU A 144 94.12 12.96 123.73
CA GLU A 144 94.18 13.24 125.16
C GLU A 144 95.29 12.40 125.85
N ILE A 145 95.46 11.14 125.45
CA ILE A 145 96.58 10.29 125.92
C ILE A 145 97.93 10.87 125.47
N ALA A 146 98.05 11.35 124.23
CA ALA A 146 99.26 11.98 123.71
C ALA A 146 99.62 13.29 124.42
N ASP A 147 98.60 14.13 124.70
CA ASP A 147 98.75 15.38 125.44
C ASP A 147 99.14 15.10 126.90
N LEU A 148 98.48 14.12 127.55
CA LEU A 148 98.85 13.67 128.90
C LEU A 148 100.28 13.12 128.94
N ASN A 149 100.72 12.37 127.92
CA ASN A 149 102.11 11.91 127.83
C ASN A 149 103.10 13.08 127.79
N SER A 150 102.77 14.14 127.05
CA SER A 150 103.60 15.35 126.95
C SER A 150 103.65 16.10 128.28
N LEU A 151 102.49 16.33 128.92
CA LEU A 151 102.40 16.97 130.25
C LEU A 151 103.11 16.16 131.35
N ILE A 152 103.04 14.83 131.31
CA ILE A 152 103.78 13.96 132.23
C ILE A 152 105.29 14.14 132.03
N ALA A 153 105.77 14.23 130.77
CA ALA A 153 107.18 14.44 130.47
C ALA A 153 107.66 15.82 130.98
N GLU A 154 106.87 16.87 130.76
CA GLU A 154 107.15 18.22 131.28
C GLU A 154 107.19 18.26 132.81
N ALA A 155 106.18 17.69 133.48
CA ALA A 155 106.12 17.65 134.94
C ALA A 155 107.31 16.89 135.55
N ARG A 156 107.78 15.81 134.91
CA ARG A 156 109.01 15.10 135.32
C ARG A 156 110.25 15.96 135.14
N ALA A 157 110.35 16.69 134.03
CA ALA A 157 111.48 17.60 133.77
C ALA A 157 111.54 18.75 134.79
N GLU A 158 110.38 19.23 135.27
CA GLU A 158 110.26 20.28 136.29
C GLU A 158 110.35 19.77 137.74
N GLY A 159 110.51 18.46 137.96
CA GLY A 159 110.56 17.84 139.30
C GLY A 159 109.23 17.84 140.06
N ARG A 160 108.09 18.00 139.37
CA ARG A 160 106.74 17.94 139.94
C ARG A 160 106.23 16.49 139.98
N SER A 161 105.29 16.20 140.89
CA SER A 161 104.67 14.86 140.99
C SER A 161 103.78 14.55 139.77
N THR A 162 103.88 13.34 139.22
CA THR A 162 103.13 12.88 138.03
C THR A 162 101.99 11.91 138.32
N THR A 163 101.79 11.51 139.58
CA THR A 163 100.86 10.41 139.95
C THR A 163 99.43 10.62 139.47
N VAL A 164 98.89 11.84 139.56
CA VAL A 164 97.52 12.17 139.10
C VAL A 164 97.41 12.14 137.59
N LEU A 165 98.44 12.60 136.87
CA LEU A 165 98.46 12.58 135.41
C LEU A 165 98.59 11.15 134.88
N GLU A 166 99.40 10.31 135.53
CA GLU A 166 99.54 8.89 135.19
C GLU A 166 98.26 8.09 135.46
N ALA A 167 97.56 8.34 136.58
CA ALA A 167 96.26 7.75 136.84
C ALA A 167 95.21 8.19 135.79
N SER A 168 95.22 9.47 135.42
CA SER A 168 94.33 10.00 134.37
C SER A 168 94.62 9.35 133.01
N LYS A 169 95.89 9.14 132.67
CA LYS A 169 96.30 8.44 131.45
C LYS A 169 95.80 6.98 131.45
N ALA A 170 96.00 6.24 132.54
CA ALA A 170 95.55 4.85 132.64
C ALA A 170 94.02 4.72 132.49
N GLN A 171 93.26 5.69 133.00
CA GLN A 171 91.82 5.76 132.78
C GLN A 171 91.48 5.96 131.29
N ARG A 172 92.16 6.91 130.61
CA ARG A 172 91.96 7.14 129.17
C ARG A 172 92.35 5.93 128.31
N GLU A 173 93.39 5.19 128.68
CA GLU A 173 93.76 3.93 128.02
C GLU A 173 92.67 2.85 128.20
N THR A 174 92.01 2.82 129.35
CA THR A 174 90.86 1.93 129.59
C THR A 174 89.65 2.33 128.74
N ASP A 175 89.35 3.63 128.66
CA ASP A 175 88.28 4.17 127.82
C ASP A 175 88.55 3.90 126.33
N LEU A 176 89.80 4.01 125.88
CA LEU A 176 90.23 3.66 124.52
C LEU A 176 89.98 2.19 124.21
N ALA A 177 90.32 1.28 125.15
CA ALA A 177 90.07 -0.15 124.99
C ALA A 177 88.57 -0.45 124.90
N ALA A 178 87.73 0.22 125.70
CA ALA A 178 86.28 0.11 125.63
C ALA A 178 85.73 0.59 124.28
N LYS A 179 86.17 1.77 123.80
CA LYS A 179 85.76 2.31 122.50
C LYS A 179 86.18 1.42 121.33
N ASN A 180 87.35 0.79 121.39
CA ASN A 180 87.78 -0.17 120.37
C ASN A 180 86.86 -1.42 120.31
N ARG A 181 86.37 -1.92 121.45
CA ARG A 181 85.41 -3.03 121.48
C ARG A 181 84.04 -2.63 120.90
N GLU A 182 83.57 -1.43 121.21
CA GLU A 182 82.32 -0.88 120.64
C GLU A 182 82.44 -0.75 119.11
N ILE A 183 83.55 -0.18 118.62
CA ILE A 183 83.85 -0.07 117.18
C ILE A 183 83.86 -1.45 116.52
N SER A 184 84.59 -2.43 117.07
CA SER A 184 84.68 -3.77 116.50
C SER A 184 83.32 -4.47 116.44
N THR A 185 82.48 -4.28 117.46
CA THR A 185 81.12 -4.85 117.50
C THR A 185 80.24 -4.23 116.42
N LEU A 186 80.28 -2.90 116.29
CA LEU A 186 79.46 -2.17 115.33
C LEU A 186 79.91 -2.41 113.87
N GLU A 187 81.22 -2.53 113.64
CA GLU A 187 81.79 -2.94 112.35
C GLU A 187 81.33 -4.34 111.96
N GLY A 188 81.31 -5.29 112.91
CA GLY A 188 80.75 -6.63 112.70
C GLY A 188 79.29 -6.60 112.27
N GLN A 189 78.45 -5.81 112.95
CA GLN A 189 77.03 -5.65 112.61
C GLN A 189 76.82 -5.03 111.22
N ILE A 190 77.59 -3.98 110.88
CA ILE A 190 77.52 -3.32 109.57
C ILE A 190 77.91 -4.28 108.45
N ASN A 191 78.98 -5.06 108.65
CA ASN A 191 79.44 -6.02 107.65
C ASN A 191 78.43 -7.14 107.42
N GLU A 192 77.77 -7.63 108.47
CA GLU A 192 76.72 -8.64 108.33
C GLU A 192 75.50 -8.10 107.56
N ILE A 193 75.05 -6.87 107.86
CA ILE A 193 73.96 -6.23 107.10
C ILE A 193 74.35 -6.07 105.63
N LYS A 194 75.57 -5.59 105.35
CA LYS A 194 76.09 -5.42 103.97
C LYS A 194 76.19 -6.75 103.22
N ARG A 195 76.43 -7.87 103.91
CA ARG A 195 76.46 -9.22 103.32
C ARG A 195 75.05 -9.74 103.00
N GLN A 196 74.06 -9.45 103.83
CA GLN A 196 72.70 -9.98 103.68
C GLN A 196 71.90 -9.29 102.56
N ILE A 197 72.08 -7.98 102.35
CA ILE A 197 71.31 -7.21 101.34
C ILE A 197 71.45 -7.79 99.92
N PRO A 198 72.66 -8.08 99.39
CA PRO A 198 72.81 -8.67 98.06
C PRO A 198 72.16 -10.06 97.92
N LEU A 199 72.26 -10.89 98.96
CA LEU A 199 71.66 -12.24 98.96
C LEU A 199 70.13 -12.16 98.86
N LEU A 200 69.50 -11.26 99.62
CA LEU A 200 68.06 -11.03 99.55
C LEU A 200 67.63 -10.47 98.19
N LYS A 201 68.43 -9.57 97.59
CA LYS A 201 68.16 -9.04 96.23
C LYS A 201 68.19 -10.14 95.18
N GLU A 202 69.13 -11.08 95.28
CA GLU A 202 69.22 -12.23 94.39
C GLU A 202 68.03 -13.19 94.60
N GLN A 203 67.62 -13.42 95.84
CA GLN A 203 66.42 -14.22 96.15
C GLN A 203 65.15 -13.61 95.55
N ALA A 204 64.95 -12.29 95.70
CA ALA A 204 63.82 -11.58 95.09
C ALA A 204 63.81 -11.75 93.56
N LYS A 205 64.95 -11.55 92.90
CA LYS A 205 65.10 -11.73 91.45
C LYS A 205 64.77 -13.17 90.99
N ASN A 206 65.21 -14.17 91.74
CA ASN A 206 64.91 -15.57 91.43
C ASN A 206 63.41 -15.87 91.55
N LYS A 207 62.76 -15.34 92.58
CA LYS A 207 61.30 -15.49 92.78
C LYS A 207 60.51 -14.74 91.69
N GLN A 208 60.99 -13.57 91.25
CA GLN A 208 60.38 -12.81 90.15
C GLN A 208 60.50 -13.54 88.81
N THR A 209 61.66 -14.12 88.51
CA THR A 209 61.83 -15.00 87.33
C THR A 209 60.89 -16.22 87.39
N GLN A 210 60.73 -16.84 88.57
CA GLN A 210 59.77 -17.94 88.76
C GLN A 210 58.33 -17.49 88.52
N GLN A 211 57.96 -16.30 88.98
CA GLN A 211 56.65 -15.71 88.75
C GLN A 211 56.36 -15.48 87.25
N GLU A 212 57.35 -15.01 86.49
CA GLU A 212 57.26 -14.80 85.04
C GLU A 212 57.18 -16.12 84.25
N ALA A 213 57.79 -17.19 84.76
CA ALA A 213 57.77 -18.51 84.14
C ALA A 213 56.43 -19.25 84.32
N ILE A 214 55.58 -18.84 85.27
CA ILE A 214 54.23 -19.40 85.43
C ILE A 214 53.36 -18.91 84.28
N LYS A 215 53.08 -19.80 83.32
CA LYS A 215 52.05 -19.60 82.29
C LYS A 215 50.67 -19.78 82.94
N SER A 216 50.14 -18.70 83.52
CA SER A 216 48.82 -18.72 84.17
C SER A 216 47.68 -19.01 83.19
N PRO A 217 46.56 -19.62 83.64
CA PRO A 217 45.32 -19.78 82.86
C PRO A 217 44.80 -18.46 82.27
N GLU A 218 45.17 -17.34 82.88
CA GLU A 218 44.89 -15.96 82.46
C GLU A 218 45.38 -15.66 81.03
N LEU A 219 46.56 -16.17 80.62
CA LEU A 219 47.06 -15.97 79.25
C LEU A 219 46.32 -16.87 78.23
N ALA A 220 46.03 -18.11 78.61
CA ALA A 220 45.24 -19.03 77.78
C ALA A 220 43.78 -18.55 77.59
N THR A 221 43.20 -17.92 78.62
CA THR A 221 41.85 -17.32 78.56
C THR A 221 41.85 -16.07 77.68
N LYS A 222 42.89 -15.24 77.75
CA LYS A 222 43.04 -14.05 76.90
C LYS A 222 43.22 -14.41 75.43
N ASP A 223 44.01 -15.45 75.13
CA ASP A 223 44.17 -15.97 73.77
C ASP A 223 42.85 -16.54 73.22
N PHE A 224 42.12 -17.29 74.04
CA PHE A 224 40.79 -17.82 73.70
C PHE A 224 39.77 -16.69 73.45
N VAL A 225 39.77 -15.63 74.27
CA VAL A 225 38.91 -14.45 74.10
C VAL A 225 39.26 -13.69 72.81
N ASN A 226 40.55 -13.56 72.48
CA ASN A 226 40.98 -12.92 71.23
C ASN A 226 40.57 -13.74 70.00
N GLU A 227 40.65 -15.07 70.06
CA GLU A 227 40.21 -15.96 68.98
C GLU A 227 38.68 -15.89 68.77
N LEU A 228 37.91 -15.88 69.86
CA LEU A 228 36.46 -15.65 69.83
C LEU A 228 36.11 -14.30 69.20
N LYS A 229 36.82 -13.22 69.57
CA LYS A 229 36.61 -11.87 69.02
C LYS A 229 36.88 -11.81 67.52
N ASN A 230 37.94 -12.47 67.06
CA ASN A 230 38.28 -12.54 65.64
C ASN A 230 37.23 -13.36 64.85
N THR A 231 36.78 -14.49 65.41
CA THR A 231 35.75 -15.34 64.81
C THR A 231 34.40 -14.61 64.69
N LEU A 232 34.01 -13.87 65.73
CA LEU A 232 32.79 -13.08 65.73
C LEU A 232 32.84 -11.94 64.71
N THR A 233 33.96 -11.23 64.63
CA THR A 233 34.19 -10.15 63.65
C THR A 233 34.13 -10.69 62.22
N GLY A 234 34.75 -11.85 61.95
CA GLY A 234 34.68 -12.50 60.64
C GLY A 234 33.27 -12.95 60.25
N SER A 235 32.50 -13.48 61.21
CA SER A 235 31.11 -13.90 60.98
C SER A 235 30.18 -12.72 60.69
N ILE A 236 30.35 -11.60 61.40
CA ILE A 236 29.60 -10.35 61.17
C ILE A 236 29.89 -9.79 59.77
N ASN A 237 31.15 -9.71 59.36
CA ASN A 237 31.52 -9.23 58.03
C ASN A 237 30.99 -10.13 56.91
N THR A 238 31.01 -11.45 57.11
CA THR A 238 30.44 -12.42 56.16
C THR A 238 28.93 -12.24 56.03
N LYS A 239 28.22 -12.03 57.15
CA LYS A 239 26.78 -11.78 57.15
C LYS A 239 26.41 -10.43 56.53
N ALA A 240 27.22 -9.39 56.74
CA ALA A 240 27.05 -8.08 56.11
C ALA A 240 27.22 -8.16 54.58
N ASN A 241 28.20 -8.91 54.08
CA ASN A 241 28.40 -9.15 52.65
C ASN A 241 27.28 -10.01 52.03
N ALA A 242 26.72 -10.97 52.78
CA ALA A 242 25.55 -11.74 52.36
C ALA A 242 24.29 -10.88 52.23
N ASN A 243 24.18 -9.78 52.98
CA ASN A 243 23.06 -8.83 52.84
C ASN A 243 23.24 -7.86 51.64
N ALA A 244 24.45 -7.73 51.09
CA ALA A 244 24.71 -6.96 49.87
C ALA A 244 24.41 -7.74 48.58
N THR A 245 24.20 -9.06 48.68
CA THR A 245 24.01 -9.96 47.52
C THR A 245 22.74 -10.77 47.72
N VAL A 246 21.76 -10.60 46.84
CA VAL A 246 20.52 -11.39 46.86
C VAL A 246 20.80 -12.78 46.28
N ASN A 247 21.21 -13.72 47.15
CA ASN A 247 21.38 -15.13 46.77
C ASN A 247 20.01 -15.81 46.70
N LEU A 248 19.49 -15.93 45.48
CA LEU A 248 18.28 -16.68 45.18
C LEU A 248 18.65 -18.04 44.59
N THR A 249 18.31 -19.11 45.29
CA THR A 249 18.42 -20.49 44.78
C THR A 249 17.03 -21.09 44.62
N GLY A 250 16.77 -21.77 43.50
CA GLY A 250 15.46 -22.40 43.21
C GLY A 250 14.46 -21.48 42.49
N ASN A 251 13.23 -21.95 42.35
CA ASN A 251 12.12 -21.17 41.77
C ASN A 251 11.64 -20.12 42.77
N GLN A 252 11.77 -18.84 42.41
CA GLN A 252 11.38 -17.73 43.28
C GLN A 252 10.16 -16.99 42.73
N THR A 253 9.21 -16.70 43.62
CA THR A 253 8.08 -15.79 43.36
C THR A 253 8.38 -14.44 43.99
N ILE A 254 8.50 -13.39 43.18
CA ILE A 254 8.72 -12.02 43.65
C ILE A 254 7.43 -11.22 43.46
N ALA A 255 6.85 -10.75 44.57
CA ALA A 255 5.69 -9.86 44.57
C ALA A 255 6.12 -8.39 44.62
N GLY A 256 5.35 -7.52 43.96
CA GLY A 256 5.59 -6.07 43.91
C GLY A 256 6.61 -5.62 42.86
N ASN A 257 6.77 -4.30 42.71
CA ASN A 257 7.72 -3.71 41.75
C ASN A 257 9.14 -3.78 42.32
N LYS A 258 10.06 -4.44 41.61
CA LYS A 258 11.49 -4.47 41.94
C LYS A 258 12.31 -4.00 40.74
N THR A 259 13.33 -3.18 41.01
CA THR A 259 14.26 -2.68 39.99
C THR A 259 15.58 -3.43 40.10
N LEU A 260 15.96 -4.15 39.05
CA LEU A 260 17.29 -4.76 38.92
C LEU A 260 18.12 -3.88 37.98
N SER A 261 19.26 -3.36 38.45
CA SER A 261 20.17 -2.53 37.66
C SER A 261 21.40 -3.35 37.24
N GLY A 262 21.65 -3.46 35.93
CA GLY A 262 22.79 -4.20 35.34
C GLY A 262 22.38 -5.20 34.24
N ALA A 263 23.37 -5.75 33.52
CA ALA A 263 23.13 -6.80 32.53
C ALA A 263 22.57 -8.05 33.23
N THR A 264 21.29 -8.35 32.98
CA THR A 264 20.57 -9.45 33.64
C THR A 264 20.33 -10.55 32.62
N THR A 265 21.02 -11.69 32.77
CA THR A 265 20.80 -12.88 31.95
C THR A 265 19.68 -13.73 32.58
N LEU A 266 18.48 -13.66 32.01
CA LEU A 266 17.33 -14.46 32.44
C LEU A 266 17.25 -15.73 31.61
N ALA A 267 17.83 -16.82 32.11
CA ALA A 267 17.68 -18.13 31.49
C ALA A 267 16.29 -18.72 31.83
N ALA A 268 15.41 -18.77 30.84
CA ALA A 268 14.08 -19.40 30.87
C ALA A 268 13.16 -18.95 32.02
N THR A 269 12.33 -17.92 31.79
CA THR A 269 11.26 -17.57 32.73
C THR A 269 9.98 -17.14 32.01
N VAL A 270 8.84 -17.69 32.45
CA VAL A 270 7.50 -17.18 32.17
C VAL A 270 7.33 -15.87 32.93
N ILE A 271 7.34 -14.74 32.23
CA ILE A 271 7.06 -13.44 32.83
C ILE A 271 5.54 -13.30 32.96
N ASN A 272 5.00 -13.39 34.17
CA ASN A 272 3.59 -13.13 34.44
C ASN A 272 3.45 -11.76 35.11
N GLY A 273 3.08 -10.73 34.34
CA GLY A 273 2.92 -9.34 34.81
C GLY A 273 3.56 -8.28 33.91
N ALA A 274 3.41 -7.00 34.28
CA ALA A 274 3.99 -5.86 33.56
C ALA A 274 5.44 -5.62 34.00
N THR A 275 6.41 -6.16 33.23
CA THR A 275 7.85 -5.99 33.51
C THR A 275 8.51 -5.12 32.44
N GLN A 276 9.22 -4.07 32.87
CA GLN A 276 10.07 -3.25 31.98
C GLN A 276 11.50 -3.80 31.99
N LEU A 277 11.96 -4.35 30.87
CA LEU A 277 13.34 -4.83 30.69
C LEU A 277 14.15 -3.76 29.94
N LYS A 278 15.20 -3.21 30.55
CA LYS A 278 16.19 -2.33 29.88
C LYS A 278 17.44 -3.13 29.51
N GLY A 279 17.72 -3.27 28.21
CA GLY A 279 18.93 -3.92 27.68
C GLY A 279 18.64 -4.93 26.56
N ALA A 280 19.68 -5.63 26.07
CA ALA A 280 19.53 -6.73 25.13
C ALA A 280 18.91 -7.94 25.85
N VAL A 281 17.75 -8.39 25.38
CA VAL A 281 17.05 -9.57 25.91
C VAL A 281 17.26 -10.73 24.95
N THR A 282 17.99 -11.76 25.38
CA THR A 282 18.19 -13.00 24.61
C THR A 282 17.32 -14.10 25.21
N ALA A 283 16.17 -14.38 24.59
CA ALA A 283 15.35 -15.55 24.91
C ALA A 283 15.78 -16.73 24.06
N THR A 284 16.25 -17.82 24.68
CA THR A 284 16.64 -19.06 24.00
C THR A 284 15.47 -20.05 23.85
N GLY A 285 14.29 -19.72 24.39
CA GLY A 285 13.07 -20.51 24.32
C GLY A 285 11.86 -19.74 23.75
N ALA A 286 10.70 -20.39 23.69
CA ALA A 286 9.46 -19.78 23.21
C ALA A 286 9.02 -18.61 24.13
N ILE A 287 8.69 -17.47 23.51
CA ILE A 287 8.07 -16.33 24.21
C ILE A 287 6.56 -16.43 24.04
N THR A 288 5.83 -16.62 25.13
CA THR A 288 4.35 -16.59 25.17
C THR A 288 3.91 -15.35 25.93
N SER A 289 3.31 -14.38 25.24
CA SER A 289 2.74 -13.17 25.85
C SER A 289 1.22 -13.18 25.77
N SER A 290 0.53 -12.95 26.89
CA SER A 290 -0.93 -12.76 26.92
C SER A 290 -1.36 -11.35 26.49
N GLY A 291 -0.42 -10.41 26.36
CA GLY A 291 -0.65 -9.04 25.93
C GLY A 291 0.21 -8.63 24.72
N ASN A 292 0.16 -7.33 24.39
CA ASN A 292 0.88 -6.77 23.25
C ASN A 292 2.39 -6.77 23.51
N VAL A 293 3.16 -7.27 22.53
CA VAL A 293 4.62 -7.10 22.48
C VAL A 293 4.92 -5.94 21.56
N THR A 294 5.47 -4.85 22.11
CA THR A 294 5.82 -3.64 21.34
C THR A 294 7.33 -3.55 21.16
N PHE A 295 7.80 -3.58 19.91
CA PHE A 295 9.20 -3.36 19.56
C PHE A 295 9.39 -1.90 19.12
N ASN A 296 9.83 -1.04 20.04
CA ASN A 296 9.76 0.43 19.84
C ASN A 296 10.79 0.98 18.84
N THR A 297 11.96 0.32 18.68
CA THR A 297 13.03 0.75 17.76
C THR A 297 13.93 -0.45 17.38
N GLY A 298 14.24 -0.62 16.09
CA GLY A 298 15.24 -1.58 15.60
C GLY A 298 14.72 -2.63 14.60
N GLN A 299 15.65 -3.30 13.90
CA GLN A 299 15.35 -4.43 13.02
C GLN A 299 14.93 -5.65 13.86
N VAL A 300 13.71 -6.15 13.64
CA VAL A 300 13.23 -7.41 14.23
C VAL A 300 13.48 -8.53 13.22
N THR A 301 14.40 -9.43 13.54
CA THR A 301 14.75 -10.57 12.67
C THR A 301 14.09 -11.85 13.18
N PHE A 302 13.25 -12.48 12.36
CA PHE A 302 12.63 -13.78 12.65
C PHE A 302 13.44 -14.89 11.96
N ASN A 303 14.23 -15.66 12.71
CA ASN A 303 15.24 -16.56 12.14
C ASN A 303 14.70 -17.86 11.49
N ASN A 304 13.41 -18.21 11.64
CA ASN A 304 12.90 -19.48 11.10
C ASN A 304 11.60 -19.34 10.29
N LYS A 305 10.63 -18.55 10.76
CA LYS A 305 9.32 -18.42 10.08
C LYS A 305 8.76 -17.03 10.32
N ALA A 306 8.21 -16.42 9.27
CA ALA A 306 7.47 -15.17 9.40
C ALA A 306 6.29 -15.35 10.38
N PRO A 307 5.87 -14.29 11.08
CA PRO A 307 4.70 -14.35 11.94
C PRO A 307 3.46 -14.80 11.15
N ILE A 308 2.53 -15.49 11.81
CA ILE A 308 1.26 -15.92 11.22
C ILE A 308 0.09 -15.33 12.03
N SER A 309 -0.93 -14.81 11.33
CA SER A 309 -2.18 -14.37 11.94
C SER A 309 -3.26 -15.44 11.74
N SER A 310 -4.06 -15.73 12.76
CA SER A 310 -5.27 -16.58 12.64
C SER A 310 -6.53 -15.77 12.30
N VAL A 311 -6.44 -14.44 12.29
CA VAL A 311 -7.55 -13.51 12.04
C VAL A 311 -7.36 -12.85 10.67
N ALA A 312 -8.45 -12.68 9.92
CA ALA A 312 -8.44 -12.00 8.63
C ALA A 312 -7.96 -10.53 8.77
N PRO A 313 -7.17 -10.02 7.82
CA PRO A 313 -6.72 -8.64 7.84
C PRO A 313 -7.89 -7.66 7.68
N THR A 314 -7.93 -6.60 8.49
CA THR A 314 -8.96 -5.55 8.47
C THR A 314 -8.38 -4.14 8.28
N VAL A 315 -7.07 -3.96 8.48
CA VAL A 315 -6.34 -2.72 8.20
C VAL A 315 -5.06 -3.02 7.40
N ALA A 316 -4.49 -1.99 6.77
CA ALA A 316 -3.43 -2.12 5.77
C ALA A 316 -2.13 -2.79 6.25
N ASN A 317 -1.83 -2.72 7.54
CA ASN A 317 -0.61 -3.26 8.14
C ASN A 317 -0.81 -4.63 8.80
N HIS A 318 -1.96 -5.29 8.62
CA HIS A 318 -2.17 -6.66 9.09
C HIS A 318 -1.45 -7.69 8.20
N LEU A 319 -0.93 -8.75 8.82
CA LEU A 319 -0.40 -9.90 8.08
C LEU A 319 -1.55 -10.70 7.46
N ALA A 320 -1.43 -11.01 6.17
CA ALA A 320 -2.33 -11.91 5.46
C ALA A 320 -1.75 -13.33 5.39
N THR A 321 -2.58 -14.35 5.64
CA THR A 321 -2.18 -15.75 5.43
C THR A 321 -2.30 -16.12 3.96
N LYS A 322 -1.54 -17.14 3.52
CA LYS A 322 -1.67 -17.69 2.17
C LYS A 322 -3.10 -18.12 1.86
N ALA A 323 -3.79 -18.77 2.81
CA ALA A 323 -5.17 -19.20 2.64
C ALA A 323 -6.14 -18.04 2.36
N TYR A 324 -5.97 -16.91 3.06
CA TYR A 324 -6.77 -15.71 2.81
C TYR A 324 -6.55 -15.16 1.39
N ILE A 325 -5.29 -15.07 0.96
CA ILE A 325 -4.93 -14.60 -0.39
C ILE A 325 -5.43 -15.57 -1.47
N ASP A 326 -5.30 -16.87 -1.27
CA ASP A 326 -5.82 -17.90 -2.20
C ASP A 326 -7.35 -17.78 -2.35
N GLY A 327 -8.07 -17.49 -1.27
CA GLY A 327 -9.53 -17.27 -1.30
C GLY A 327 -9.93 -16.03 -2.11
N ILE A 328 -9.20 -14.91 -1.94
CA ILE A 328 -9.39 -13.71 -2.77
C ILE A 328 -9.10 -14.05 -4.24
N ASN A 329 -7.99 -14.74 -4.51
CA ASN A 329 -7.59 -15.07 -5.88
C ASN A 329 -8.63 -15.98 -6.58
N THR A 330 -9.20 -16.93 -5.83
CA THR A 330 -10.30 -17.79 -6.31
C THR A 330 -11.53 -16.97 -6.66
N THR A 331 -11.94 -16.05 -5.78
CA THR A 331 -13.10 -15.16 -5.99
C THR A 331 -12.88 -14.27 -7.22
N LEU A 332 -11.71 -13.64 -7.32
CA LEU A 332 -11.37 -12.76 -8.43
C LEU A 332 -11.34 -13.52 -9.76
N THR A 333 -10.76 -14.72 -9.78
CA THR A 333 -10.75 -15.60 -10.95
C THR A 333 -12.17 -15.95 -11.40
N GLY A 334 -13.07 -16.27 -10.46
CA GLY A 334 -14.48 -16.53 -10.74
C GLY A 334 -15.20 -15.33 -11.37
N SER A 335 -15.04 -14.13 -10.79
CA SER A 335 -15.63 -12.90 -11.31
C SER A 335 -15.10 -12.52 -12.70
N ILE A 336 -13.78 -12.66 -12.92
CA ILE A 336 -13.16 -12.41 -14.21
C ILE A 336 -13.70 -13.37 -15.26
N ASN A 337 -13.76 -14.68 -14.96
CA ASN A 337 -14.29 -15.67 -15.88
C ASN A 337 -15.76 -15.41 -16.22
N ALA A 338 -16.59 -15.05 -15.23
CA ALA A 338 -17.98 -14.66 -15.47
C ALA A 338 -18.08 -13.44 -16.40
N LYS A 339 -17.23 -12.42 -16.19
CA LYS A 339 -17.22 -11.19 -17.00
C LYS A 339 -16.67 -11.41 -18.42
N ALA A 340 -15.63 -12.24 -18.57
CA ALA A 340 -15.07 -12.62 -19.87
C ALA A 340 -16.10 -13.39 -20.71
N ASN A 341 -16.85 -14.31 -20.10
CA ASN A 341 -17.93 -15.03 -20.78
C ASN A 341 -19.05 -14.10 -21.24
N ALA A 342 -19.40 -13.07 -20.46
CA ALA A 342 -20.42 -12.09 -20.85
C ALA A 342 -20.03 -11.28 -22.11
N ASN A 343 -18.74 -11.04 -22.34
CA ASN A 343 -18.27 -10.34 -23.55
C ASN A 343 -18.22 -11.26 -24.79
N ALA A 344 -18.39 -12.58 -24.63
CA ALA A 344 -18.33 -13.56 -25.71
C ALA A 344 -19.71 -13.99 -26.24
N VAL A 345 -20.80 -13.51 -25.64
CA VAL A 345 -22.18 -13.91 -25.99
C VAL A 345 -23.06 -12.70 -26.30
N VAL A 346 -24.07 -12.91 -27.15
CA VAL A 346 -25.15 -11.95 -27.38
C VAL A 346 -26.15 -12.10 -26.21
N THR A 347 -26.39 -11.04 -25.43
CA THR A 347 -27.31 -11.03 -24.28
C THR A 347 -28.79 -11.09 -24.71
N LEU A 348 -29.71 -11.32 -23.78
CA LEU A 348 -31.16 -11.43 -24.07
C LEU A 348 -31.92 -10.09 -23.99
N THR A 349 -31.25 -8.97 -23.70
CA THR A 349 -31.90 -7.66 -23.53
C THR A 349 -31.09 -6.54 -24.17
N GLY A 350 -31.81 -5.55 -24.72
CA GLY A 350 -31.23 -4.36 -25.34
C GLY A 350 -30.75 -4.55 -26.78
N ASN A 351 -30.42 -3.43 -27.43
CA ASN A 351 -29.83 -3.42 -28.76
C ASN A 351 -28.36 -3.86 -28.67
N GLN A 352 -27.95 -4.79 -29.53
CA GLN A 352 -26.59 -5.31 -29.55
C GLN A 352 -25.93 -5.09 -30.90
N THR A 353 -24.68 -4.62 -30.87
CA THR A 353 -23.85 -4.44 -32.07
C THR A 353 -22.91 -5.63 -32.20
N ILE A 354 -23.02 -6.34 -33.32
CA ILE A 354 -22.19 -7.52 -33.62
C ILE A 354 -21.20 -7.16 -34.72
N ALA A 355 -19.91 -7.16 -34.41
CA ALA A 355 -18.85 -6.93 -35.38
C ALA A 355 -18.35 -8.24 -36.04
N GLY A 356 -17.85 -8.12 -37.27
CA GLY A 356 -17.31 -9.23 -38.05
C GLY A 356 -18.37 -10.20 -38.60
N ILE A 357 -17.91 -11.24 -39.29
CA ILE A 357 -18.79 -12.28 -39.86
C ILE A 357 -19.15 -13.27 -38.76
N LYS A 358 -20.44 -13.59 -38.62
CA LYS A 358 -20.94 -14.66 -37.74
C LYS A 358 -21.57 -15.77 -38.57
N THR A 359 -21.22 -17.01 -38.24
CA THR A 359 -21.78 -18.22 -38.86
C THR A 359 -22.75 -18.87 -37.88
N PHE A 360 -24.02 -18.94 -38.25
CA PHE A 360 -25.02 -19.68 -37.48
C PHE A 360 -25.05 -21.13 -37.96
N SER A 361 -24.95 -22.10 -37.05
CA SER A 361 -25.06 -23.53 -37.36
C SER A 361 -26.50 -23.98 -37.63
N SER A 362 -27.46 -23.05 -37.60
CA SER A 362 -28.88 -23.30 -37.86
C SER A 362 -29.51 -22.05 -38.51
N PRO A 363 -30.62 -22.19 -39.25
CA PRO A 363 -31.30 -21.06 -39.87
C PRO A 363 -31.71 -19.99 -38.86
N VAL A 364 -31.52 -18.72 -39.23
CA VAL A 364 -31.99 -17.57 -38.46
C VAL A 364 -33.43 -17.24 -38.88
N VAL A 365 -34.35 -17.19 -37.93
CA VAL A 365 -35.75 -16.80 -38.19
C VAL A 365 -35.85 -15.27 -38.25
N VAL A 366 -36.20 -14.73 -39.43
CA VAL A 366 -36.35 -13.28 -39.67
C VAL A 366 -37.83 -12.92 -39.79
N PRO A 367 -38.39 -12.11 -38.88
CA PRO A 367 -39.76 -11.59 -38.97
C PRO A 367 -39.98 -10.70 -40.20
N ASN A 368 -41.23 -10.35 -40.48
CA ASN A 368 -41.53 -9.44 -41.59
C ASN A 368 -40.87 -8.06 -41.40
N ALA A 369 -40.03 -7.68 -42.35
CA ALA A 369 -39.48 -6.33 -42.43
C ALA A 369 -40.57 -5.23 -42.51
N THR A 370 -40.41 -4.18 -41.70
CA THR A 370 -41.25 -2.97 -41.70
C THR A 370 -40.45 -1.70 -42.05
N ALA A 371 -39.12 -1.78 -42.07
CA ALA A 371 -38.22 -0.68 -42.43
C ALA A 371 -37.16 -1.13 -43.44
N ASN A 372 -36.60 -0.19 -44.19
CA ASN A 372 -35.63 -0.45 -45.26
C ASN A 372 -34.30 -1.07 -44.77
N THR A 373 -34.00 -0.98 -43.49
CA THR A 373 -32.77 -1.50 -42.87
C THR A 373 -32.95 -2.88 -42.26
N HIS A 374 -34.16 -3.45 -42.29
CA HIS A 374 -34.41 -4.81 -41.80
C HIS A 374 -33.91 -5.86 -42.80
N ALA A 375 -33.37 -6.96 -42.30
CA ALA A 375 -33.20 -8.16 -43.11
C ALA A 375 -34.57 -8.68 -43.56
N VAL A 376 -34.65 -9.27 -44.74
CA VAL A 376 -35.87 -9.87 -45.30
C VAL A 376 -35.69 -11.38 -45.47
N ASN A 377 -36.75 -12.14 -45.25
CA ASN A 377 -36.73 -13.57 -45.57
C ASN A 377 -37.02 -13.82 -47.06
N LEU A 378 -36.74 -15.04 -47.52
CA LEU A 378 -36.89 -15.43 -48.93
C LEU A 378 -38.32 -15.25 -49.45
N ALA A 379 -39.35 -15.47 -48.62
CA ALA A 379 -40.74 -15.31 -49.03
C ALA A 379 -41.06 -13.84 -49.36
N GLN A 380 -40.63 -12.90 -48.51
CA GLN A 380 -40.80 -11.46 -48.76
C GLN A 380 -40.08 -11.01 -50.04
N LEU A 381 -38.87 -11.53 -50.28
CA LEU A 381 -38.12 -11.23 -51.51
C LEU A 381 -38.86 -11.76 -52.75
N ASN A 382 -39.37 -13.00 -52.70
CA ASN A 382 -40.10 -13.60 -53.82
C ASN A 382 -41.41 -12.86 -54.13
N THR A 383 -42.12 -12.36 -53.12
CA THR A 383 -43.32 -11.51 -53.35
C THR A 383 -42.97 -10.23 -54.11
N LYS A 384 -41.82 -9.59 -53.82
CA LYS A 384 -41.37 -8.40 -54.56
C LYS A 384 -40.79 -8.74 -55.94
N ALA A 385 -40.08 -9.85 -56.06
CA ALA A 385 -39.47 -10.31 -57.30
C ALA A 385 -40.49 -10.83 -58.33
N ASN A 386 -41.66 -11.31 -57.88
CA ASN A 386 -42.76 -11.71 -58.77
C ASN A 386 -43.42 -10.54 -59.52
N ALA A 387 -42.99 -9.29 -59.27
CA ALA A 387 -43.31 -8.14 -60.12
C ALA A 387 -42.68 -8.23 -61.53
N ASN A 388 -41.73 -9.14 -61.79
CA ASN A 388 -41.15 -9.37 -63.12
C ASN A 388 -41.97 -10.31 -64.02
N ALA A 389 -43.05 -10.93 -63.52
CA ALA A 389 -43.94 -11.77 -64.32
C ALA A 389 -45.03 -10.98 -65.08
N THR A 390 -45.15 -9.67 -64.83
CA THR A 390 -46.17 -8.81 -65.44
C THR A 390 -45.57 -7.47 -65.89
N VAL A 391 -45.98 -7.00 -67.07
CA VAL A 391 -45.64 -5.65 -67.56
C VAL A 391 -46.61 -4.67 -66.88
N ASN A 392 -46.21 -4.13 -65.74
CA ASN A 392 -47.04 -3.25 -64.94
C ASN A 392 -46.86 -1.79 -65.38
N LEU A 393 -47.64 -1.38 -66.38
CA LEU A 393 -47.57 -0.04 -66.97
C LEU A 393 -48.80 0.78 -66.54
N THR A 394 -48.58 1.98 -65.98
CA THR A 394 -49.63 2.95 -65.68
C THR A 394 -49.34 4.26 -66.42
N GLY A 395 -50.38 4.88 -66.99
CA GLY A 395 -50.26 6.12 -67.77
C GLY A 395 -49.76 5.94 -69.21
N ASN A 396 -49.40 7.06 -69.85
CA ASN A 396 -48.81 7.08 -71.19
C ASN A 396 -47.38 6.55 -71.15
N GLN A 397 -47.09 5.49 -71.90
CA GLN A 397 -45.79 4.85 -71.88
C GLN A 397 -45.04 4.99 -73.20
N THR A 398 -43.73 5.20 -73.10
CA THR A 398 -42.79 5.02 -74.21
C THR A 398 -42.03 3.72 -73.99
N ILE A 399 -42.20 2.74 -74.89
CA ILE A 399 -41.50 1.45 -74.80
C ILE A 399 -40.47 1.39 -75.92
N ALA A 400 -39.19 1.31 -75.56
CA ALA A 400 -38.08 1.21 -76.51
C ALA A 400 -37.67 -0.25 -76.80
N GLY A 401 -37.01 -0.45 -77.95
CA GLY A 401 -36.47 -1.74 -78.40
C GLY A 401 -37.53 -2.69 -78.97
N ASN A 402 -37.08 -3.81 -79.56
CA ASN A 402 -37.97 -4.81 -80.14
C ASN A 402 -38.88 -5.39 -79.05
N LYS A 403 -40.18 -5.49 -79.34
CA LYS A 403 -41.18 -6.13 -78.47
C LYS A 403 -42.04 -7.04 -79.30
N THR A 404 -42.24 -8.25 -78.78
CA THR A 404 -43.12 -9.25 -79.36
C THR A 404 -44.35 -9.36 -78.46
N LEU A 405 -45.50 -8.93 -78.97
CA LEU A 405 -46.79 -9.20 -78.35
C LEU A 405 -47.33 -10.50 -78.98
N SER A 406 -47.38 -11.59 -78.22
CA SER A 406 -47.95 -12.86 -78.68
C SER A 406 -49.44 -12.89 -78.37
N GLY A 407 -50.29 -12.90 -79.40
CA GLY A 407 -51.76 -12.96 -79.29
C GLY A 407 -52.48 -12.09 -80.33
N THR A 408 -53.81 -12.22 -80.42
CA THR A 408 -54.65 -11.33 -81.23
C THR A 408 -54.52 -9.90 -80.72
N THR A 409 -54.06 -9.00 -81.59
CA THR A 409 -53.89 -7.58 -81.27
C THR A 409 -54.86 -6.76 -82.12
N THR A 410 -55.75 -6.01 -81.49
CA THR A 410 -56.67 -5.10 -82.17
C THR A 410 -56.08 -3.70 -82.20
N LEU A 411 -55.81 -3.18 -83.39
CA LEU A 411 -55.28 -1.84 -83.62
C LEU A 411 -56.41 -0.94 -84.18
N ALA A 412 -57.04 -0.13 -83.33
CA ALA A 412 -58.05 0.84 -83.76
C ALA A 412 -57.37 2.18 -84.10
N ALA A 413 -57.66 2.72 -85.30
CA ALA A 413 -57.19 4.04 -85.78
C ALA A 413 -55.67 4.25 -85.74
N THR A 414 -54.92 3.45 -86.51
CA THR A 414 -53.45 3.54 -86.56
C THR A 414 -52.97 4.47 -87.68
N VAL A 415 -52.09 5.42 -87.34
CA VAL A 415 -51.23 6.11 -88.30
C VAL A 415 -49.90 5.35 -88.36
N ILE A 416 -49.59 4.77 -89.51
CA ILE A 416 -48.35 4.03 -89.74
C ILE A 416 -47.39 4.93 -90.52
N ASN A 417 -46.32 5.40 -89.87
CA ASN A 417 -45.27 6.19 -90.53
C ASN A 417 -44.08 5.29 -90.86
N GLY A 418 -43.86 5.01 -92.15
CA GLY A 418 -42.70 4.26 -92.65
C GLY A 418 -43.05 3.02 -93.50
N ALA A 419 -42.00 2.30 -93.93
CA ALA A 419 -42.15 1.08 -94.74
C ALA A 419 -42.83 -0.03 -93.92
N THR A 420 -43.98 -0.51 -94.40
CA THR A 420 -44.77 -1.52 -93.71
C THR A 420 -45.06 -2.69 -94.63
N GLN A 421 -44.79 -3.90 -94.15
CA GLN A 421 -45.14 -5.14 -94.84
C GLN A 421 -46.38 -5.74 -94.18
N LEU A 422 -47.53 -5.64 -94.86
CA LEU A 422 -48.77 -6.32 -94.48
C LEU A 422 -48.81 -7.66 -95.22
N LYS A 423 -48.68 -8.78 -94.50
CA LYS A 423 -48.86 -10.12 -95.08
C LYS A 423 -50.34 -10.53 -94.92
N GLY A 424 -51.08 -10.57 -96.03
CA GLY A 424 -52.48 -11.02 -96.08
C GLY A 424 -53.34 -10.28 -97.09
N ALA A 425 -54.64 -10.59 -97.13
CA ALA A 425 -55.62 -9.84 -97.91
C ALA A 425 -55.78 -8.43 -97.34
N VAL A 426 -55.59 -7.40 -98.18
CA VAL A 426 -55.83 -6.00 -97.81
C VAL A 426 -57.17 -5.58 -98.40
N THR A 427 -58.17 -5.42 -97.55
CA THR A 427 -59.49 -4.89 -97.95
C THR A 427 -59.53 -3.39 -97.66
N ALA A 428 -59.46 -2.57 -98.70
CA ALA A 428 -59.74 -1.14 -98.61
C ALA A 428 -61.17 -0.87 -99.09
N THR A 429 -62.01 -0.32 -98.23
CA THR A 429 -63.41 0.02 -98.54
C THR A 429 -63.59 1.46 -99.06
N GLY A 430 -62.50 2.23 -99.14
CA GLY A 430 -62.48 3.62 -99.60
C GLY A 430 -61.64 3.83 -100.87
N ALA A 431 -61.54 5.10 -101.30
CA ALA A 431 -60.76 5.48 -102.47
C ALA A 431 -59.25 5.20 -102.25
N ILE A 432 -58.63 4.55 -103.23
CA ILE A 432 -57.17 4.36 -103.26
C ILE A 432 -56.58 5.44 -104.18
N THR A 433 -55.79 6.34 -103.62
CA THR A 433 -55.00 7.31 -104.40
C THR A 433 -53.55 6.86 -104.38
N SER A 434 -53.00 6.54 -105.56
CA SER A 434 -51.56 6.24 -105.72
C SER A 434 -50.92 7.33 -106.57
N SER A 435 -49.86 7.94 -106.05
CA SER A 435 -49.08 8.95 -106.79
C SER A 435 -47.96 8.33 -107.63
N GLY A 436 -47.74 7.01 -107.51
CA GLY A 436 -46.73 6.25 -108.24
C GLY A 436 -47.35 5.13 -109.08
N ASN A 437 -46.49 4.33 -109.69
CA ASN A 437 -46.93 3.23 -110.54
C ASN A 437 -47.63 2.15 -109.71
N VAL A 438 -48.79 1.71 -110.19
CA VAL A 438 -49.46 0.50 -109.69
C VAL A 438 -49.19 -0.63 -110.69
N THR A 439 -48.43 -1.63 -110.25
CA THR A 439 -48.14 -2.82 -111.06
C THR A 439 -48.99 -3.99 -110.59
N PHE A 440 -49.85 -4.49 -111.47
CA PHE A 440 -50.58 -5.74 -111.27
C PHE A 440 -49.80 -6.87 -111.95
N ASN A 441 -49.03 -7.65 -111.17
CA ASN A 441 -48.04 -8.59 -111.70
C ASN A 441 -48.66 -9.79 -112.44
N THR A 442 -49.85 -10.27 -112.04
CA THR A 442 -50.56 -11.40 -112.69
C THR A 442 -52.07 -11.29 -112.47
N GLY A 443 -52.87 -11.80 -113.42
CA GLY A 443 -54.32 -11.97 -113.29
C GLY A 443 -55.19 -11.04 -114.15
N GLN A 444 -56.48 -11.35 -114.22
CA GLN A 444 -57.49 -10.53 -114.88
C GLN A 444 -57.70 -9.24 -114.10
N VAL A 445 -57.50 -8.09 -114.74
CA VAL A 445 -57.87 -6.77 -114.19
C VAL A 445 -59.24 -6.38 -114.75
N THR A 446 -60.26 -6.38 -113.91
CA THR A 446 -61.63 -6.02 -114.31
C THR A 446 -61.95 -4.60 -113.85
N PHE A 447 -62.23 -3.69 -114.79
CA PHE A 447 -62.75 -2.35 -114.51
C PHE A 447 -64.27 -2.36 -114.61
N ASN A 448 -64.97 -2.39 -113.47
CA ASN A 448 -66.41 -2.69 -113.42
C ASN A 448 -67.35 -1.59 -113.96
N ASN A 449 -66.88 -0.40 -114.35
CA ASN A 449 -67.77 0.72 -114.71
C ASN A 449 -67.41 1.51 -115.98
N LYS A 450 -66.14 1.93 -116.17
CA LYS A 450 -65.76 2.79 -117.31
C LYS A 450 -64.38 2.41 -117.81
N ALA A 451 -64.24 2.28 -119.13
CA ALA A 451 -62.95 2.03 -119.76
C ALA A 451 -61.97 3.20 -119.49
N PRO A 452 -60.65 2.94 -119.53
CA PRO A 452 -59.63 3.98 -119.42
C PRO A 452 -59.83 5.08 -120.48
N ILE A 453 -59.65 6.34 -120.10
CA ILE A 453 -59.69 7.50 -121.02
C ILE A 453 -58.29 8.12 -121.13
N CYS A 454 -57.89 8.48 -122.36
CA CYS A 454 -56.66 9.22 -122.63
C CYS A 454 -57.01 10.63 -123.14
N ASN A 455 -56.47 11.66 -122.48
CA ASN A 455 -56.67 13.06 -122.85
C ASN A 455 -55.50 13.64 -123.69
N VAL A 456 -54.56 12.79 -124.09
CA VAL A 456 -53.37 13.18 -124.87
C VAL A 456 -53.51 12.65 -126.29
N ALA A 457 -53.09 13.44 -127.28
CA ALA A 457 -53.08 12.99 -128.67
C ALA A 457 -52.20 11.73 -128.84
N PRO A 458 -52.63 10.74 -129.64
CA PRO A 458 -51.86 9.50 -129.84
C PRO A 458 -50.54 9.79 -130.53
N ALA A 459 -49.44 9.29 -129.96
CA ALA A 459 -48.09 9.37 -130.52
C ALA A 459 -47.52 8.00 -130.92
N ALA A 460 -48.14 6.91 -130.46
CA ALA A 460 -47.80 5.52 -130.80
C ALA A 460 -49.08 4.72 -131.09
N ASP A 461 -48.94 3.60 -131.80
CA ASP A 461 -50.07 2.75 -132.23
C ASP A 461 -50.86 2.14 -131.07
N THR A 462 -50.24 2.01 -129.90
CA THR A 462 -50.85 1.46 -128.68
C THR A 462 -51.63 2.51 -127.87
N ASN A 463 -51.65 3.77 -128.31
CA ASN A 463 -52.41 4.83 -127.64
C ASN A 463 -53.89 4.77 -128.03
N LEU A 464 -54.78 4.92 -127.05
CA LEU A 464 -56.21 5.07 -127.31
C LEU A 464 -56.51 6.44 -127.96
N VAL A 465 -57.41 6.49 -128.96
CA VAL A 465 -57.80 7.72 -129.69
C VAL A 465 -59.24 8.15 -129.39
N ASN A 466 -59.54 9.46 -129.55
CA ASN A 466 -60.89 10.01 -129.38
C ASN A 466 -61.57 10.38 -130.72
N ARG A 467 -62.91 10.50 -130.69
CA ARG A 467 -63.77 10.75 -131.86
C ARG A 467 -63.53 12.11 -132.55
N ALA A 468 -63.00 13.10 -131.85
CA ALA A 468 -62.81 14.44 -132.41
C ALA A 468 -61.68 14.49 -133.44
N TYR A 469 -60.64 13.68 -133.22
CA TYR A 469 -59.49 13.60 -134.13
C TYR A 469 -59.87 13.08 -135.52
N SER A 470 -60.84 12.17 -135.65
CA SER A 470 -61.18 11.54 -136.94
C SER A 470 -61.97 12.43 -137.91
N LYS A 471 -62.70 13.46 -137.45
CA LYS A 471 -63.63 14.23 -138.31
C LYS A 471 -63.02 15.42 -139.08
N LYS A 472 -61.85 15.94 -138.69
CA LYS A 472 -61.31 17.23 -139.19
C LYS A 472 -60.72 17.22 -140.63
N ARG A 473 -60.66 16.10 -141.36
CA ARG A 473 -59.85 15.99 -142.60
C ARG A 473 -60.60 15.71 -143.93
N GLY A 474 -61.94 15.78 -144.03
CA GLY A 474 -62.65 15.37 -145.28
C GLY A 474 -63.99 16.02 -145.70
N ALA A 475 -64.54 17.05 -145.04
CA ALA A 475 -65.86 17.62 -145.36
C ALA A 475 -65.82 19.13 -145.77
N PHE A 476 -66.84 19.63 -146.48
CA PHE A 476 -67.00 21.08 -146.78
C PHE A 476 -67.29 21.89 -145.53
N VAL A 477 -66.59 23.02 -145.38
CA VAL A 477 -66.79 24.00 -144.29
C VAL A 477 -67.68 25.13 -144.80
N ALA A 478 -68.83 25.34 -144.15
CA ALA A 478 -69.74 26.43 -144.50
C ALA A 478 -69.12 27.79 -144.14
N VAL A 479 -69.21 28.75 -145.05
CA VAL A 479 -68.69 30.11 -144.91
C VAL A 479 -69.85 31.10 -145.04
N THR A 480 -69.94 32.04 -144.11
CA THR A 480 -70.97 33.09 -144.09
C THR A 480 -70.41 34.38 -144.70
N GLY A 481 -71.09 34.93 -145.71
CA GLY A 481 -70.61 36.09 -146.47
C GLY A 481 -69.57 35.71 -147.53
N GLY A 482 -68.67 36.62 -147.86
CA GLY A 482 -67.70 36.46 -148.96
C GLY A 482 -66.27 36.10 -148.58
N ALA A 483 -65.90 36.05 -147.29
CA ALA A 483 -64.51 35.88 -146.85
C ALA A 483 -64.22 34.47 -146.33
N ILE A 484 -63.38 33.71 -147.05
CA ILE A 484 -63.05 32.32 -146.74
C ILE A 484 -61.74 32.26 -145.92
N ASN A 485 -61.74 31.60 -144.76
CA ASN A 485 -60.53 31.39 -143.96
C ASN A 485 -59.93 29.99 -144.21
N LEU A 486 -58.77 29.94 -144.86
CA LEU A 486 -58.12 28.70 -145.29
C LEU A 486 -57.64 27.79 -144.14
N ASN A 487 -57.46 28.31 -142.92
CA ASN A 487 -57.08 27.48 -141.77
C ASN A 487 -58.19 26.55 -141.29
N ASN A 488 -59.44 26.80 -141.68
CA ASN A 488 -60.59 26.11 -141.11
C ASN A 488 -60.91 24.78 -141.82
N GLY A 489 -60.32 24.55 -142.99
CA GLY A 489 -60.53 23.34 -143.77
C GLY A 489 -59.95 23.49 -145.18
N ILE A 490 -60.15 22.47 -146.00
CA ILE A 490 -59.66 22.46 -147.38
C ILE A 490 -60.77 22.73 -148.41
N ASN A 491 -62.02 22.38 -148.12
CA ASN A 491 -63.18 22.59 -148.99
C ASN A 491 -64.19 23.53 -148.33
N PHE A 492 -64.80 24.45 -149.08
CA PHE A 492 -65.66 25.51 -148.56
C PHE A 492 -66.97 25.67 -149.32
N SER A 493 -68.05 26.03 -148.63
CA SER A 493 -69.36 26.31 -149.25
C SER A 493 -69.95 27.65 -148.80
N LEU A 494 -70.42 28.45 -149.76
CA LEU A 494 -70.99 29.78 -149.55
C LEU A 494 -72.42 29.81 -150.11
N ASN A 495 -73.30 30.62 -149.53
CA ASN A 495 -74.65 30.86 -150.04
C ASN A 495 -74.95 32.36 -150.01
N LEU A 496 -74.94 33.01 -151.19
CA LEU A 496 -74.97 34.46 -151.29
C LEU A 496 -76.42 34.98 -151.36
N THR A 497 -76.84 35.74 -150.36
CA THR A 497 -78.19 36.31 -150.29
C THR A 497 -78.29 37.73 -150.87
N ALA A 498 -77.17 38.41 -151.10
CA ALA A 498 -77.06 39.74 -151.68
C ALA A 498 -75.73 39.90 -152.45
N ALA A 499 -75.62 40.95 -153.27
CA ALA A 499 -74.41 41.27 -154.02
C ALA A 499 -73.19 41.33 -153.08
N THR A 500 -72.23 40.42 -153.25
CA THR A 500 -71.11 40.21 -152.31
C THR A 500 -69.78 40.05 -153.04
N ASN A 501 -68.72 40.65 -152.49
CA ASN A 501 -67.35 40.41 -152.93
C ASN A 501 -66.76 39.17 -152.27
N ILE A 502 -66.13 38.29 -153.06
CA ILE A 502 -65.53 37.05 -152.56
C ILE A 502 -64.02 37.22 -152.38
N THR A 503 -63.49 36.78 -151.23
CA THR A 503 -62.06 36.86 -150.87
C THR A 503 -61.65 35.68 -149.98
N VAL A 504 -60.35 35.54 -149.73
CA VAL A 504 -59.75 34.54 -148.83
C VAL A 504 -58.81 35.21 -147.84
N ALA A 505 -58.72 34.63 -146.65
CA ALA A 505 -57.78 34.99 -145.60
C ALA A 505 -56.80 33.84 -145.34
N ASN A 506 -55.63 34.18 -144.79
CA ASN A 506 -54.60 33.23 -144.34
C ASN A 506 -53.95 32.39 -145.46
N ALA A 507 -53.82 32.94 -146.67
CA ALA A 507 -53.10 32.27 -147.76
C ALA A 507 -51.63 31.95 -147.42
N ALA A 508 -50.93 32.82 -146.67
CA ALA A 508 -49.53 32.64 -146.32
C ALA A 508 -49.24 31.35 -145.52
N ALA A 509 -50.15 30.95 -144.62
CA ALA A 509 -50.00 29.76 -143.79
C ALA A 509 -50.35 28.44 -144.51
N ASN A 510 -50.95 28.55 -145.71
CA ASN A 510 -51.55 27.43 -146.42
C ASN A 510 -51.07 27.34 -147.88
N ILE A 511 -49.83 27.75 -148.15
CA ILE A 511 -49.21 27.62 -149.48
C ILE A 511 -49.18 26.14 -149.89
N GLY A 512 -49.62 25.84 -151.11
CA GLY A 512 -49.76 24.47 -151.60
C GLY A 512 -51.12 23.82 -151.28
N GLN A 513 -51.97 24.46 -150.48
CA GLN A 513 -53.33 23.99 -150.26
C GLN A 513 -54.14 24.08 -151.56
N THR A 514 -54.82 22.97 -151.86
CA THR A 514 -55.78 22.85 -152.96
C THR A 514 -57.12 22.41 -152.40
N GLY A 515 -58.20 22.92 -152.98
CA GLY A 515 -59.54 22.45 -152.65
C GLY A 515 -60.59 23.12 -153.50
N GLU A 516 -61.84 22.95 -153.06
CA GLU A 516 -63.01 23.43 -153.78
C GLU A 516 -63.76 24.49 -152.97
N ILE A 517 -64.28 25.48 -153.68
CA ILE A 517 -65.18 26.53 -153.18
C ILE A 517 -66.50 26.40 -153.95
N PHE A 518 -67.53 25.94 -153.27
CA PHE A 518 -68.89 25.92 -153.78
C PHE A 518 -69.60 27.22 -153.41
N ILE A 519 -70.30 27.86 -154.34
CA ILE A 519 -71.06 29.10 -154.12
C ILE A 519 -72.48 28.93 -154.67
N ALA A 520 -73.47 28.91 -153.79
CA ALA A 520 -74.88 29.01 -154.16
C ALA A 520 -75.28 30.48 -154.38
N LYS A 521 -76.17 30.69 -155.36
CA LYS A 521 -76.66 31.98 -155.88
C LYS A 521 -75.55 32.87 -156.43
N GLY A 522 -74.73 32.28 -157.30
CA GLY A 522 -73.57 32.93 -157.94
C GLY A 522 -73.89 34.25 -158.66
N ALA A 523 -75.13 34.46 -159.13
CA ALA A 523 -75.58 35.74 -159.71
C ALA A 523 -75.39 36.94 -158.76
N ASN A 524 -75.28 36.71 -157.45
CA ASN A 524 -74.98 37.71 -156.44
C ASN A 524 -73.48 37.94 -156.22
N ILE A 525 -72.60 37.37 -157.04
CA ILE A 525 -71.17 37.69 -156.98
C ILE A 525 -70.98 39.09 -157.60
N GLN A 526 -70.51 40.03 -156.78
CA GLN A 526 -70.21 41.38 -157.24
C GLN A 526 -68.80 41.47 -157.84
N ALA A 527 -67.81 40.91 -157.15
CA ALA A 527 -66.44 40.78 -157.64
C ALA A 527 -65.67 39.73 -156.82
N PHE A 528 -64.51 39.31 -157.31
CA PHE A 528 -63.51 38.61 -156.51
C PHE A 528 -62.43 39.60 -156.11
N SER A 529 -62.25 39.78 -154.81
CA SER A 529 -61.22 40.66 -154.28
C SER A 529 -59.88 39.94 -154.20
N ALA A 530 -58.79 40.72 -154.17
CA ALA A 530 -57.47 40.18 -153.89
C ALA A 530 -57.51 39.28 -152.64
N PRO A 531 -56.76 38.16 -152.62
CA PRO A 531 -55.71 37.77 -153.57
C PRO A 531 -56.19 36.92 -154.76
N PHE A 532 -57.49 36.82 -155.03
CA PHE A 532 -57.97 35.99 -156.12
C PHE A 532 -57.55 36.53 -157.49
N ASN A 533 -57.13 35.63 -158.36
CA ASN A 533 -56.76 35.96 -159.73
C ASN A 533 -57.29 34.88 -160.69
N PHE A 534 -58.16 35.30 -161.62
CA PHE A 534 -58.67 34.44 -162.69
C PHE A 534 -57.73 34.44 -163.87
N ARG A 535 -57.58 33.26 -164.48
CA ARG A 535 -56.86 33.14 -165.75
C ARG A 535 -57.58 33.87 -166.89
N ILE A 536 -58.92 33.88 -166.89
CA ILE A 536 -59.76 34.53 -167.90
C ILE A 536 -60.91 35.20 -167.16
N ALA A 537 -61.15 36.49 -167.41
CA ALA A 537 -62.24 37.24 -166.78
C ALA A 537 -63.58 36.53 -166.98
N GLN A 538 -64.34 36.38 -165.91
CA GLN A 538 -65.63 35.66 -165.90
C GLN A 538 -66.77 36.67 -165.76
N SER A 539 -67.84 36.47 -166.53
CA SER A 539 -69.10 37.22 -166.41
C SER A 539 -70.30 36.30 -166.59
N GLY A 540 -71.49 36.74 -166.15
CA GLY A 540 -72.73 35.96 -166.30
C GLY A 540 -72.81 34.76 -165.35
N PHE A 541 -72.54 34.98 -164.06
CA PHE A 541 -72.64 33.93 -163.04
C PHE A 541 -74.09 33.45 -162.87
N GLY A 542 -74.26 32.14 -162.75
CA GLY A 542 -75.55 31.46 -162.64
C GLY A 542 -75.99 31.20 -161.21
N ALA A 543 -76.91 30.25 -161.05
CA ALA A 543 -77.51 29.95 -159.76
C ALA A 543 -76.56 29.19 -158.80
N ASN A 544 -75.63 28.38 -159.29
CA ASN A 544 -74.62 27.71 -158.47
C ASN A 544 -73.29 27.71 -159.21
N GLU A 545 -72.21 27.95 -158.49
CA GLU A 545 -70.87 28.02 -159.04
C GLU A 545 -69.91 27.19 -158.21
N VAL A 546 -69.00 26.50 -158.87
CA VAL A 546 -67.90 25.79 -158.19
C VAL A 546 -66.59 26.33 -158.70
N PHE A 547 -65.68 26.55 -157.77
CA PHE A 547 -64.36 27.02 -158.08
C PHE A 547 -63.33 26.13 -157.41
N SER A 548 -62.44 25.58 -158.22
CA SER A 548 -61.22 24.97 -157.71
C SER A 548 -60.19 26.07 -157.47
N TYR A 549 -59.50 26.01 -156.34
CA TYR A 549 -58.45 26.96 -156.00
C TYR A 549 -57.16 26.24 -155.61
N VAL A 550 -56.06 26.93 -155.88
CA VAL A 550 -54.75 26.60 -155.33
C VAL A 550 -54.12 27.85 -154.77
N VAL A 551 -53.59 27.73 -153.56
CA VAL A 551 -52.83 28.80 -152.91
C VAL A 551 -51.40 28.73 -153.43
N VAL A 552 -51.09 29.59 -154.38
CA VAL A 552 -49.77 29.63 -155.03
C VAL A 552 -48.78 30.43 -154.17
N SER A 553 -49.23 31.53 -153.58
CA SER A 553 -48.46 32.33 -152.63
C SER A 553 -49.38 33.11 -151.69
N SER A 554 -48.81 33.86 -150.74
CA SER A 554 -49.58 34.70 -149.82
C SER A 554 -50.45 35.77 -150.50
N SER A 555 -50.06 36.24 -151.69
CA SER A 555 -50.75 37.29 -152.44
C SER A 555 -51.40 36.82 -153.74
N LEU A 556 -51.33 35.52 -154.05
CA LEU A 556 -51.90 34.94 -155.26
C LEU A 556 -52.62 33.63 -154.95
N VAL A 557 -53.95 33.67 -155.07
CA VAL A 557 -54.77 32.47 -155.09
C VAL A 557 -55.33 32.32 -156.50
N ARG A 558 -54.85 31.30 -157.20
CA ARG A 558 -55.30 31.02 -158.55
C ARG A 558 -56.60 30.24 -158.46
N ILE A 559 -57.62 30.78 -159.10
CA ILE A 559 -58.97 30.24 -159.06
C ILE A 559 -59.47 30.02 -160.48
N THR A 560 -60.13 28.88 -160.69
CA THR A 560 -60.73 28.51 -161.96
C THR A 560 -62.17 28.12 -161.70
N ARG A 561 -63.09 28.66 -162.49
CA ARG A 561 -64.48 28.22 -162.51
C ARG A 561 -64.52 26.82 -163.12
N SER A 562 -65.03 25.86 -162.37
CA SER A 562 -65.13 24.46 -162.79
C SER A 562 -66.24 24.25 -163.81
#